data_AF-D5BXB3-F1
#
_entry.id   AF-D5BXB3-F1
#
_cell.length_a   1.000
_cell.length_b   1.000
_cell.length_c   1.000
_cell.angle_alpha   90.00
_cell.angle_beta   90.00
_cell.angle_gamma   90.00
#
_symmetry.space_group_name_H-M   'P 1'
#
loop_
_entity.id
_entity.type
_entity.pdbx_description
1 polymer ?
#
loop_
_entity_poly.entity_id
_entity_poly.type
_entity_poly.pdbx_seq_one_letter_code
_entity_poly.pdbx_strand_id
1 'polypeptide(L)'
;MKAFSSVTSTPRGGRFKVHGRSVDTPRDYWTRLEIDGVFQYVSLSMAAGHLHGKLKEWGFDKIQELIPYEYVGGPEHGKKEGQGRIWDLRVDAGGREAQLEELQGRYDRYMAVRQEALSQEFDEKAPKHTLYTDLYGNGTVKAAGQHLRAHSP
;
A
#
# COMPACT_ATOMS: atom_id res chain seq x y z
N MET A 1 14.90 -10.10 -15.26
CA MET A 1 13.47 -9.86 -15.60
C MET A 1 13.36 -8.51 -16.28
N LYS A 2 12.86 -8.45 -17.52
CA LYS A 2 12.61 -7.18 -18.22
C LYS A 2 11.16 -6.76 -17.92
N ALA A 3 10.97 -5.81 -17.01
CA ALA A 3 9.67 -5.17 -16.83
C ALA A 3 9.45 -4.21 -18.02
N PHE A 4 8.58 -4.60 -18.95
CA PHE A 4 8.05 -3.66 -19.94
C PHE A 4 6.83 -2.98 -19.33
N SER A 5 7.01 -1.76 -18.83
CA SER A 5 5.90 -0.87 -18.51
C SER A 5 5.51 -0.10 -19.76
N SER A 6 4.41 -0.47 -20.40
CA SER A 6 3.72 0.43 -21.33
C SER A 6 2.66 1.20 -20.55
N VAL A 7 2.99 2.42 -20.13
CA VAL A 7 2.00 3.37 -19.60
C VAL A 7 1.17 3.88 -20.78
N THR A 8 0.06 3.23 -21.09
CA THR A 8 -0.95 3.80 -21.99
C THR A 8 -1.91 4.64 -21.17
N SER A 9 -1.63 5.94 -21.04
CA SER A 9 -2.63 6.92 -20.63
C SER A 9 -3.67 7.04 -21.74
N THR A 10 -4.82 6.37 -21.61
CA THR A 10 -5.96 6.67 -22.48
C THR A 10 -6.76 7.78 -21.80
N PRO A 11 -6.80 9.01 -22.35
CA PRO A 11 -7.54 10.09 -21.75
C PRO A 11 -9.02 9.88 -22.04
N ARG A 12 -9.76 9.22 -21.14
CA ARG A 12 -11.21 9.43 -21.04
C ARG A 12 -11.51 10.44 -19.95
N GLY A 13 -10.94 11.64 -20.07
CA GLY A 13 -11.37 12.81 -19.31
C GLY A 13 -12.52 13.48 -20.05
N GLY A 14 -13.76 13.10 -19.72
CA GLY A 14 -14.95 13.80 -20.20
C GLY A 14 -15.30 14.94 -19.26
N ARG A 15 -15.44 16.16 -19.78
CA ARG A 15 -15.84 17.34 -19.02
C ARG A 15 -17.36 17.33 -18.83
N PHE A 16 -17.84 16.95 -17.65
CA PHE A 16 -19.28 17.02 -17.32
C PHE A 16 -19.60 18.31 -16.58
N LYS A 17 -20.71 18.96 -16.96
CA LYS A 17 -21.24 20.13 -16.26
C LYS A 17 -22.24 19.66 -15.20
N VAL A 18 -21.96 19.93 -13.94
CA VAL A 18 -22.94 19.80 -12.84
C VAL A 18 -23.15 21.20 -12.27
N HIS A 19 -24.40 21.70 -12.31
CA HIS A 19 -24.78 23.03 -11.81
C HIS A 19 -23.89 24.18 -12.32
N GLY A 20 -23.53 24.17 -13.61
CA GLY A 20 -22.75 25.25 -14.24
C GLY A 20 -21.26 25.28 -13.86
N ARG A 21 -20.79 24.39 -12.98
CA ARG A 21 -19.37 24.22 -12.69
C ARG A 21 -18.79 23.05 -13.50
N SER A 22 -17.67 23.32 -14.17
CA SER A 22 -16.84 22.27 -14.78
C SER A 22 -16.12 21.54 -13.65
N VAL A 23 -16.45 20.28 -13.42
CA VAL A 23 -15.71 19.43 -12.48
C VAL A 23 -14.74 18.61 -13.32
N ASP A 24 -13.44 18.83 -13.13
CA ASP A 24 -12.44 17.88 -13.61
C ASP A 24 -12.58 16.62 -12.76
N THR A 25 -12.94 15.50 -13.39
CA THR A 25 -12.82 14.19 -12.75
C THR A 25 -11.36 13.93 -12.43
N PRO A 26 -11.02 13.43 -11.22
CA PRO A 26 -9.67 13.02 -10.91
C PRO A 26 -9.20 12.03 -11.99
N ARG A 27 -7.99 12.25 -12.52
CA ARG A 27 -7.35 11.28 -13.39
C ARG A 27 -6.95 10.10 -12.51
N ASP A 28 -7.81 9.10 -12.43
CA ASP A 28 -7.42 7.81 -11.87
C ASP A 28 -6.32 7.24 -12.77
N TYR A 29 -5.09 7.18 -12.25
CA TYR A 29 -3.97 6.59 -12.95
C TYR A 29 -4.05 5.07 -12.78
N TRP A 30 -4.49 4.40 -13.84
CA TRP A 30 -4.50 2.95 -13.95
C TRP A 30 -3.20 2.48 -14.60
N THR A 31 -2.64 1.39 -14.08
CA THR A 31 -1.49 0.71 -14.66
C THR A 31 -1.85 -0.74 -14.95
N ARG A 32 -1.18 -1.31 -15.96
CA ARG A 32 -1.27 -2.73 -16.26
C ARG A 32 -0.07 -3.42 -15.64
N LEU A 33 -0.33 -4.35 -14.73
CA LEU A 33 0.68 -5.13 -14.04
C LEU A 33 0.57 -6.59 -14.48
N GLU A 34 1.70 -7.24 -14.71
CA GLU A 34 1.74 -8.69 -14.91
C GLU A 34 2.19 -9.36 -13.61
N ILE A 35 1.34 -10.21 -13.04
CA ILE A 35 1.64 -11.00 -11.83
C ILE A 35 1.38 -12.46 -12.19
N ASP A 36 2.36 -13.32 -11.97
CA ASP A 36 2.28 -14.77 -12.23
C ASP A 36 1.77 -15.12 -13.64
N GLY A 37 2.21 -14.34 -14.63
CA GLY A 37 1.84 -14.51 -16.04
C GLY A 37 0.43 -14.01 -16.40
N VAL A 38 -0.26 -13.35 -15.47
CA VAL A 38 -1.61 -12.79 -15.67
C VAL A 38 -1.57 -11.28 -15.62
N PHE A 39 -2.13 -10.63 -16.64
CA PHE A 39 -2.29 -9.17 -16.66
C PHE A 39 -3.47 -8.72 -15.81
N GLN A 40 -3.22 -7.76 -14.94
CA GLN A 40 -4.20 -7.13 -14.07
C GLN A 40 -4.21 -5.62 -14.29
N TYR A 41 -5.40 -5.02 -14.24
CA TYR A 41 -5.57 -3.57 -14.23
C TYR A 41 -5.70 -3.12 -12.78
N VAL A 42 -4.77 -2.28 -12.33
CA VAL A 42 -4.69 -1.86 -10.95
C VAL A 42 -4.51 -0.35 -10.89
N SER A 43 -4.97 0.27 -9.80
CA SER A 43 -4.60 1.65 -9.51
C SER A 43 -3.09 1.73 -9.20
N LEU A 44 -2.52 2.93 -9.30
CA LEU A 44 -1.12 3.15 -8.92
C LEU A 44 -0.85 2.79 -7.44
N SER A 45 -1.82 3.05 -6.54
CA SER A 45 -1.71 2.68 -5.11
C SER A 45 -1.66 1.17 -4.90
N MET A 46 -2.45 0.41 -5.65
CA MET A 46 -2.41 -1.06 -5.62
C MET A 46 -1.08 -1.59 -6.17
N ALA A 47 -0.57 -1.01 -7.26
CA ALA A 47 0.74 -1.38 -7.80
C ALA A 47 1.88 -1.08 -6.82
N ALA A 48 1.85 0.08 -6.17
CA ALA A 48 2.82 0.46 -5.14
C ALA A 48 2.75 -0.50 -3.93
N GLY A 49 1.54 -0.85 -3.48
CA GLY A 49 1.33 -1.84 -2.41
C GLY A 49 1.88 -3.22 -2.77
N HIS A 50 1.65 -3.69 -4.00
CA HIS A 50 2.20 -4.95 -4.48
C HIS A 50 3.73 -4.96 -4.48
N LEU A 51 4.35 -3.90 -5.01
CA LEU A 51 5.81 -3.76 -5.00
C LEU A 51 6.35 -3.71 -3.57
N HIS A 52 5.74 -2.93 -2.68
CA HIS A 52 6.12 -2.87 -1.27
C HIS A 52 6.06 -4.26 -0.61
N GLY A 53 4.99 -5.02 -0.84
CA GLY A 53 4.84 -6.39 -0.36
C GLY A 53 5.97 -7.30 -0.86
N LYS A 54 6.30 -7.23 -2.17
CA LYS A 54 7.39 -8.03 -2.75
C LYS A 54 8.77 -7.67 -2.17
N LEU A 55 9.04 -6.39 -1.93
CA LEU A 55 10.28 -6.00 -1.26
C LEU A 55 10.33 -6.55 0.16
N LYS A 56 9.21 -6.46 0.90
CA LYS A 56 9.10 -6.96 2.27
C LYS A 56 9.34 -8.46 2.36
N GLU A 57 8.69 -9.25 1.48
CA GLU A 57 8.91 -10.69 1.34
C GLU A 57 10.39 -11.00 1.11
N TRP A 58 11.00 -10.35 0.11
CA TRP A 58 12.40 -10.56 -0.21
C TRP A 58 13.35 -10.20 0.95
N GLY A 59 13.02 -9.15 1.71
CA GLY A 59 13.79 -8.79 2.90
C GLY A 59 13.71 -9.85 3.99
N PHE A 60 12.55 -10.45 4.21
CA PHE A 60 12.41 -11.57 5.15
C PHE A 60 13.13 -12.83 4.69
N ASP A 61 13.10 -13.15 3.38
CA ASP A 61 13.91 -14.24 2.83
C ASP A 61 15.40 -14.03 3.16
N LYS A 62 15.89 -12.80 3.01
CA LYS A 62 17.27 -12.45 3.39
C LYS A 62 17.53 -12.52 4.88
N ILE A 63 16.57 -12.15 5.71
CA ILE A 63 16.69 -12.31 7.17
C ILE A 63 16.76 -13.80 7.53
N GLN A 64 15.95 -14.64 6.89
CA GLN A 64 15.96 -16.09 7.09
C GLN A 64 17.26 -16.74 6.62
N GLU A 65 17.89 -16.24 5.55
CA GLU A 65 19.25 -16.66 5.15
C GLU A 65 20.31 -16.30 6.22
N LEU A 66 20.17 -15.16 6.89
CA LEU A 66 21.13 -14.67 7.90
C LEU A 66 20.96 -15.33 9.28
N ILE A 67 19.71 -15.50 9.71
CA ILE A 67 19.34 -16.16 10.95
C ILE A 67 18.23 -17.15 10.59
N PRO A 68 18.57 -18.43 10.34
CA PRO A 68 17.57 -19.45 10.08
C PRO A 68 16.62 -19.58 11.27
N TYR A 69 15.32 -19.61 10.98
CA TYR A 69 14.29 -19.80 11.99
C TYR A 69 13.10 -20.56 11.42
N GLU A 70 12.36 -21.22 12.31
CA GLU A 70 11.13 -21.94 11.99
C GLU A 70 10.02 -21.58 12.96
N TYR A 71 8.77 -21.73 12.51
CA TYR A 71 7.60 -21.63 13.38
C TYR A 71 7.26 -23.01 13.94
N VAL A 72 7.39 -23.16 15.25
CA VAL A 72 7.10 -24.39 15.99
C VAL A 72 5.86 -24.23 16.84
N GLY A 73 5.13 -25.32 17.06
CA GLY A 73 3.99 -25.32 17.98
C GLY A 73 4.43 -25.06 19.41
N GLY A 74 3.80 -24.08 20.06
CA GLY A 74 3.91 -23.88 21.49
C GLY A 74 3.09 -24.90 22.30
N PRO A 75 3.15 -24.85 23.65
CA PRO A 75 2.55 -25.83 24.54
C PRO A 75 1.04 -26.02 24.37
N GLU A 76 0.34 -24.98 23.90
CA GLU A 76 -1.10 -25.03 23.69
C GLU A 76 -1.50 -25.29 22.24
N HIS A 77 -0.53 -25.40 21.32
CA HIS A 77 -0.81 -25.49 19.88
C HIS A 77 -1.68 -26.70 19.55
N GLY A 78 -2.75 -26.46 18.79
CA GLY A 78 -3.66 -27.49 18.32
C GLY A 78 -4.67 -27.99 19.35
N LYS A 79 -4.61 -27.54 20.61
CA LYS A 79 -5.63 -27.88 21.62
C LYS A 79 -6.98 -27.30 21.22
N LYS A 80 -8.05 -28.05 21.47
CA LYS A 80 -9.42 -27.58 21.21
C LYS A 80 -9.83 -26.55 22.27
N GLU A 81 -10.37 -25.44 21.80
CA GLU A 81 -10.98 -24.41 22.65
C GLU A 81 -12.35 -24.05 22.04
N GLY A 82 -13.42 -24.51 22.69
CA GLY A 82 -14.79 -24.40 22.16
C GLY A 82 -14.94 -25.08 20.79
N GLN A 83 -15.36 -24.31 19.79
CA GLN A 83 -15.47 -24.75 18.38
C GLN A 83 -14.16 -24.58 17.59
N GLY A 84 -13.12 -24.00 18.18
CA GLY A 84 -11.84 -23.70 17.54
C GLY A 84 -10.68 -24.57 18.03
N ARG A 85 -9.49 -24.28 17.50
CA ARG A 85 -8.21 -24.81 17.97
C ARG A 85 -7.26 -23.65 18.27
N ILE A 86 -6.46 -23.79 19.32
CA ILE A 86 -5.46 -22.81 19.71
C ILE A 86 -4.32 -22.81 18.69
N TRP A 87 -3.98 -21.62 18.19
CA TRP A 87 -2.87 -21.36 17.28
C TRP A 87 -1.70 -20.71 18.03
N ASP A 88 -1.07 -21.46 18.94
CA ASP A 88 0.13 -21.04 19.66
C ASP A 88 1.36 -21.41 18.83
N LEU A 89 1.82 -20.51 17.96
CA LEU A 89 3.09 -20.69 17.24
C LEU A 89 4.18 -19.85 17.88
N ARG A 90 5.38 -20.40 17.94
CA ARG A 90 6.58 -19.75 18.45
C ARG A 90 7.67 -19.80 17.40
N VAL A 91 8.54 -18.81 17.44
CA VAL A 91 9.73 -18.79 16.60
C VAL A 91 10.84 -19.52 17.33
N ASP A 92 11.42 -20.52 16.67
CA ASP A 92 12.68 -21.15 17.07
C ASP A 92 13.77 -20.65 16.11
N ALA A 93 14.73 -19.91 16.64
CA ALA A 93 15.86 -19.37 15.90
C ALA A 93 17.19 -19.91 16.45
N GLY A 94 17.17 -21.08 17.11
CA GLY A 94 18.37 -21.72 17.67
C GLY A 94 19.05 -20.88 18.75
N GLY A 95 18.27 -20.18 19.59
CA GLY A 95 18.80 -19.30 20.64
C GLY A 95 19.10 -17.87 20.18
N ARG A 96 18.71 -17.51 18.94
CA ARG A 96 18.89 -16.18 18.36
C ARG A 96 17.60 -15.38 18.24
N GLU A 97 16.58 -15.74 18.99
CA GLU A 97 15.22 -15.20 18.85
C GLU A 97 15.21 -13.67 19.06
N ALA A 98 15.92 -13.18 20.08
CA ALA A 98 16.03 -11.75 20.34
C ALA A 98 16.77 -10.98 19.22
N GLN A 99 17.77 -11.60 18.60
CA GLN A 99 18.50 -10.97 17.49
C GLN A 99 17.67 -10.97 16.20
N LEU A 100 16.91 -12.05 15.97
CA LEU A 100 15.95 -12.13 14.89
C LEU A 100 14.85 -11.07 15.03
N GLU A 101 14.26 -10.95 16.21
CA GLU A 101 13.22 -9.95 16.52
C GLU A 101 13.75 -8.52 16.26
N GLU A 102 14.93 -8.19 16.77
CA GLU A 102 15.54 -6.88 16.55
C GLU A 102 15.85 -6.65 15.06
N LEU A 103 16.35 -7.66 14.33
CA LEU A 103 16.67 -7.52 12.91
C LEU A 103 15.41 -7.31 12.06
N GLN A 104 14.36 -8.11 12.31
CA GLN A 104 13.06 -7.94 11.67
C GLN A 104 12.47 -6.56 11.99
N GLY A 105 12.51 -6.14 13.26
CA GLY A 105 12.02 -4.82 13.68
C GLY A 105 12.77 -3.66 13.03
N ARG A 106 14.10 -3.76 12.86
CA ARG A 106 14.90 -2.77 12.13
C ARG A 106 14.53 -2.71 10.66
N TYR A 107 14.34 -3.87 10.03
CA TYR A 107 13.97 -3.95 8.63
C TYR A 107 12.58 -3.35 8.38
N ASP A 108 11.59 -3.69 9.21
CA ASP A 108 10.25 -3.11 9.14
C ASP A 108 10.27 -1.59 9.32
N ARG A 109 11.04 -1.09 10.31
CA ARG A 109 11.18 0.37 10.53
C ARG A 109 11.83 1.05 9.32
N TYR A 110 12.88 0.45 8.76
CA TYR A 110 13.50 0.96 7.54
C TYR A 110 12.50 1.03 6.39
N MET A 111 11.75 -0.04 6.15
CA MET A 111 10.74 -0.09 5.09
C MET A 111 9.64 0.95 5.28
N ALA A 112 9.17 1.15 6.51
CA ALA A 112 8.17 2.18 6.83
C ALA A 112 8.68 3.60 6.52
N VAL A 113 9.89 3.95 6.97
CA VAL A 113 10.51 5.26 6.70
C VAL A 113 10.71 5.48 5.21
N ARG A 114 11.15 4.45 4.47
CA ARG A 114 11.33 4.53 3.01
C ARG A 114 10.00 4.70 2.28
N GLN A 115 8.96 4.00 2.69
CA GLN A 115 7.63 4.13 2.11
C GLN A 115 7.07 5.53 2.34
N GLU A 116 7.18 6.05 3.56
CA GLU A 116 6.74 7.41 3.89
C GLU A 116 7.47 8.46 3.04
N ALA A 117 8.80 8.40 2.97
CA ALA A 117 9.60 9.33 2.17
C ALA A 117 9.22 9.30 0.68
N LEU A 118 9.03 8.10 0.10
CA LEU A 118 8.61 7.96 -1.30
C LEU A 118 7.18 8.47 -1.53
N SER A 119 6.29 8.30 -0.56
CA SER A 119 4.91 8.79 -0.64
C SER A 119 4.87 10.32 -0.59
N GLN A 120 5.65 10.93 0.29
CA GLN A 120 5.82 12.39 0.36
C GLN A 120 6.42 12.95 -0.94
N GLU A 121 7.49 12.34 -1.46
CA GLU A 121 8.10 12.77 -2.73
C GLU A 121 7.11 12.66 -3.91
N PHE A 122 6.27 11.62 -3.90
CA PHE A 122 5.21 11.47 -4.89
C PHE A 122 4.15 12.56 -4.77
N ASP A 123 3.66 12.83 -3.55
CA ASP A 123 2.65 13.86 -3.29
C ASP A 123 3.16 15.27 -3.64
N GLU A 124 4.43 15.57 -3.36
CA GLU A 124 5.06 16.85 -3.72
C GLU A 124 5.14 17.06 -5.25
N LYS A 125 5.40 15.98 -5.99
CA LYS A 125 5.47 16.00 -7.46
C LYS A 125 4.11 15.85 -8.12
N ALA A 126 3.08 15.44 -7.38
CA ALA A 126 1.74 15.29 -7.89
C ALA A 126 1.15 16.66 -8.26
N PRO A 127 0.44 16.77 -9.40
CA PRO A 127 -0.31 17.99 -9.70
C PRO A 127 -1.31 18.28 -8.58
N LYS A 128 -1.35 19.53 -8.08
CA LYS A 128 -2.20 20.01 -6.95
C LYS A 128 -3.72 19.91 -7.16
N HIS A 129 -4.18 19.18 -8.18
CA HIS A 129 -5.60 19.00 -8.52
C HIS A 129 -6.10 17.56 -8.29
N THR A 130 -5.34 16.74 -7.56
CA THR A 130 -5.76 15.36 -7.26
C THR A 130 -6.73 15.37 -6.07
N LEU A 131 -8.03 15.32 -6.36
CA LEU A 131 -9.09 15.13 -5.37
C LEU A 131 -9.26 13.63 -5.10
N TYR A 132 -9.07 13.20 -3.85
CA TYR A 132 -9.53 11.88 -3.41
C TYR A 132 -11.04 11.94 -3.21
N THR A 133 -11.80 11.16 -3.99
CA THR A 133 -13.21 10.92 -3.70
C THR A 133 -13.33 9.65 -2.88
N ASP A 134 -13.87 9.78 -1.68
CA ASP A 134 -14.17 8.64 -0.82
C ASP A 134 -15.17 7.72 -1.56
N LEU A 135 -14.76 6.48 -1.88
CA LEU A 135 -15.60 5.54 -2.65
C LEU A 135 -16.71 4.89 -1.80
N TYR A 136 -16.77 5.20 -0.51
CA TYR A 136 -17.83 4.74 0.39
C TYR A 136 -18.31 5.87 1.31
N GLY A 137 -19.09 6.82 0.79
CA GLY A 137 -19.80 7.74 1.67
C GLY A 137 -20.46 8.91 0.95
N ASN A 138 -21.76 9.05 1.19
CA ASN A 138 -22.60 10.21 0.84
C ASN A 138 -21.84 11.55 0.74
N GLY A 139 -21.47 11.91 -0.49
CA GLY A 139 -21.71 13.23 -1.08
C GLY A 139 -21.28 14.49 -0.34
N THR A 140 -20.22 14.48 0.47
CA THR A 140 -19.69 15.73 1.05
C THR A 140 -18.17 15.84 0.86
N VAL A 141 -17.78 16.71 -0.08
CA VAL A 141 -16.39 17.09 -0.34
C VAL A 141 -16.04 18.25 0.61
N LYS A 142 -15.16 18.02 1.59
CA LYS A 142 -14.50 19.10 2.32
C LYS A 142 -13.24 19.51 1.57
N ALA A 143 -13.27 20.67 0.92
CA ALA A 143 -12.05 21.31 0.42
C ALA A 143 -11.24 21.81 1.62
N ALA A 144 -10.08 21.20 1.86
CA ALA A 144 -9.10 21.72 2.80
C ALA A 144 -8.39 22.92 2.17
N GLY A 145 -8.61 24.10 2.75
CA GLY A 145 -7.73 25.26 2.62
C GLY A 145 -7.88 26.11 1.36
N GLN A 146 -8.79 27.08 1.40
CA GLN A 146 -8.50 28.47 1.00
C GLN A 146 -9.67 29.38 1.40
N HIS A 147 -9.42 30.26 2.38
CA HIS A 147 -10.25 31.42 2.68
C HIS A 147 -10.30 32.34 1.46
N LEU A 148 -11.47 32.55 0.86
CA LEU A 148 -11.70 33.74 0.03
C LEU A 148 -13.05 34.37 0.39
N ARG A 149 -12.94 35.57 0.98
CA ARG A 149 -14.03 36.47 1.34
C ARG A 149 -14.85 36.81 0.09
N ALA A 150 -16.17 36.76 0.21
CA ALA A 150 -17.07 37.33 -0.79
C ALA A 150 -17.17 38.84 -0.57
N HIS A 151 -16.76 39.64 -1.56
CA HIS A 151 -17.33 40.96 -1.80
C HIS A 151 -18.19 40.84 -3.06
N SER A 152 -19.50 41.01 -2.89
CA SER A 152 -20.44 41.30 -3.98
C SER A 152 -20.39 42.81 -4.25
N PRO A 153 -20.53 43.28 -5.51
CA PRO A 153 -21.01 44.63 -5.75
C PRO A 153 -22.44 44.80 -5.19
#